data_AF-A0A7M7GJ75-F1
#
_entry.id   AF-A0A7M7GJ75-F1
#
_cell.length_a   1.000
_cell.length_b   1.000
_cell.length_c   1.000
_cell.angle_alpha   90.00
_cell.angle_beta   90.00
_cell.angle_gamma   90.00
#
_symmetry.space_group_name_H-M   'P 1'
#
loop_
_entity.id
_entity.type
_entity.pdbx_description
1 polymer ?
#
loop_
_entity_poly.entity_id
_entity_poly.type
_entity_poly.pdbx_seq_one_letter_code
_entity_poly.pdbx_strand_id
1 'polypeptide(L)'
;MGQRISSLKLRPSKSKNMEPETKEPGCTEKTGEFSEPDIDTQGINLDMERPLGDCVFEDLPFELIQRNLTFVPDCDLKECSCVCKTWQEAVTEQSFWRQKCERGGQYVEKYMAPYFPTDWKEFYFKSPFARNLIKNSSGQDSKGEFDLCEWKILSDGGERWKVETDCPGSARLPDEVLLLTGGQYKSFATSYGWCEREQVIDLLEEGFSEEMLDCLQPIIFVSEWYAARFDCGNTYEFGVQLLNGRPTSDDTKDVIIDSFTFGPIQTPEWPEKSWKQASHHFREYGPGLRFIRYWDKSKDNKFWAGHYGGKMAGSEVRFVFTQEQKTAEEGGVQGASSS
;
A
#
# COMPACT_ATOMS: atom_id res chain seq x y z
N MET A 1 -37.12 -38.12 -16.51
CA MET A 1 -37.07 -38.99 -15.31
C MET A 1 -35.85 -38.56 -14.51
N GLY A 2 -35.83 -38.45 -13.19
CA GLY A 2 -36.85 -38.60 -12.16
C GLY A 2 -36.18 -38.34 -10.81
N GLN A 3 -36.82 -37.59 -9.90
CA GLN A 3 -36.19 -37.13 -8.65
C GLN A 3 -35.73 -38.28 -7.74
N ARG A 4 -34.70 -38.02 -6.91
CA ARG A 4 -34.89 -38.01 -5.44
C ARG A 4 -33.72 -37.39 -4.66
N ILE A 5 -34.10 -36.52 -3.73
CA ILE A 5 -33.28 -35.93 -2.67
C ILE A 5 -33.24 -36.93 -1.49
N SER A 6 -32.11 -37.05 -0.79
CA SER A 6 -32.01 -37.81 0.46
C SER A 6 -31.31 -37.01 1.55
N SER A 7 -32.04 -36.69 2.62
CA SER A 7 -31.60 -35.90 3.76
C SER A 7 -31.11 -36.75 4.94
N LEU A 8 -30.05 -36.30 5.60
CA LEU A 8 -29.52 -36.81 6.88
C LEU A 8 -29.04 -35.59 7.70
N LYS A 9 -29.90 -34.95 8.51
CA LYS A 9 -30.23 -35.29 9.91
C LYS A 9 -29.02 -35.37 10.86
N LEU A 10 -28.63 -34.20 11.37
CA LEU A 10 -27.84 -34.02 12.58
C LEU A 10 -28.53 -34.64 13.82
N ARG A 11 -27.75 -35.03 14.83
CA ARG A 11 -28.23 -35.40 16.18
C ARG A 11 -27.55 -34.56 17.26
N PRO A 12 -28.20 -34.30 18.42
CA PRO A 12 -27.76 -33.29 19.38
C PRO A 12 -26.89 -33.82 20.51
N SER A 13 -26.07 -32.96 21.11
CA SER A 13 -25.45 -33.14 22.44
C SER A 13 -26.20 -32.33 23.51
N LYS A 14 -26.16 -32.82 24.75
CA LYS A 14 -27.13 -32.49 25.82
C LYS A 14 -26.72 -31.33 26.71
N SER A 15 -27.72 -30.61 27.22
CA SER A 15 -27.61 -29.73 28.39
C SER A 15 -27.41 -30.51 29.70
N LYS A 16 -26.91 -29.81 30.74
CA LYS A 16 -26.99 -30.22 32.15
C LYS A 16 -27.42 -29.04 33.03
N ASN A 17 -28.50 -29.27 33.77
CA ASN A 17 -28.97 -28.55 34.96
C ASN A 17 -28.08 -28.94 36.18
N MET A 18 -28.05 -28.28 37.36
CA MET A 18 -28.51 -26.95 37.87
C MET A 18 -28.14 -26.85 39.39
N GLU A 19 -28.00 -25.63 39.94
CA GLU A 19 -28.16 -25.23 41.38
C GLU A 19 -27.18 -25.70 42.50
N PRO A 20 -27.19 -25.09 43.72
CA PRO A 20 -27.82 -23.81 44.17
C PRO A 20 -26.96 -22.84 45.06
N GLU A 21 -27.56 -21.67 45.29
CA GLU A 21 -27.39 -20.57 46.29
C GLU A 21 -26.39 -20.61 47.48
N THR A 22 -25.90 -19.41 47.86
CA THR A 22 -25.89 -18.92 49.27
C THR A 22 -26.19 -17.40 49.39
N LYS A 23 -27.04 -17.06 50.38
CA LYS A 23 -27.48 -15.73 50.87
C LYS A 23 -26.51 -15.17 51.95
N GLU A 24 -26.51 -13.93 52.46
CA GLU A 24 -27.25 -12.64 52.35
C GLU A 24 -26.33 -11.51 52.95
N PRO A 25 -26.69 -10.24 53.36
CA PRO A 25 -28.00 -9.55 53.51
C PRO A 25 -28.09 -8.14 52.86
N GLY A 26 -29.28 -7.53 52.92
CA GLY A 26 -29.60 -6.24 52.27
C GLY A 26 -29.49 -4.96 53.13
N CYS A 27 -29.88 -3.83 52.55
CA CYS A 27 -30.10 -2.55 53.25
C CYS A 27 -31.34 -1.84 52.65
N THR A 28 -32.04 -1.07 53.48
CA THR A 28 -33.42 -0.58 53.26
C THR A 28 -33.55 0.55 52.25
N GLU A 29 -34.58 0.50 51.42
CA GLU A 29 -35.08 1.67 50.68
C GLU A 29 -35.56 2.77 51.64
N LYS A 30 -35.20 4.02 51.33
CA LYS A 30 -35.87 5.21 51.86
C LYS A 30 -36.39 6.03 50.71
N THR A 31 -37.71 6.16 50.62
CA THR A 31 -38.38 7.10 49.72
C THR A 31 -38.08 8.52 50.18
N GLY A 32 -37.23 9.23 49.44
CA GLY A 32 -37.06 10.68 49.55
C GLY A 32 -37.64 11.34 48.31
N GLU A 33 -38.67 12.17 48.49
CA GLU A 33 -39.10 13.08 47.43
C GLU A 33 -37.97 14.07 47.13
N PHE A 34 -37.49 14.08 45.88
CA PHE A 34 -36.52 15.05 45.41
C PHE A 34 -37.20 15.89 44.33
N SER A 35 -37.53 17.14 44.68
CA SER A 35 -38.06 18.12 43.73
C SER A 35 -36.94 18.54 42.77
N GLU A 36 -37.12 18.30 41.47
CA GLU A 36 -36.23 18.81 40.44
C GLU A 36 -36.25 20.36 40.42
N PRO A 37 -35.12 21.02 40.12
CA PRO A 37 -35.08 22.47 39.99
C PRO A 37 -35.67 22.92 38.65
N ASP A 38 -36.50 23.97 38.68
CA ASP A 38 -37.02 24.61 37.46
C ASP A 38 -35.88 25.11 36.56
N ILE A 39 -35.66 24.43 35.44
CA ILE A 39 -34.86 24.94 34.33
C ILE A 39 -35.79 25.74 33.42
N ASP A 40 -35.55 27.05 33.32
CA ASP A 40 -36.30 27.95 32.45
C ASP A 40 -36.11 27.57 30.98
N THR A 41 -37.15 27.02 30.35
CA THR A 41 -37.17 26.59 28.95
C THR A 41 -37.62 27.68 27.97
N GLN A 42 -37.65 28.95 28.37
CA GLN A 42 -37.95 30.09 27.48
C GLN A 42 -36.84 30.33 26.44
N GLY A 43 -36.85 29.51 25.38
CA GLY A 43 -35.99 29.72 24.21
C GLY A 43 -35.91 28.59 23.20
N ILE A 44 -36.31 27.36 23.56
CA ILE A 44 -36.17 26.19 22.66
C ILE A 44 -37.54 25.71 22.18
N ASN A 45 -38.10 26.40 21.17
CA ASN A 45 -39.33 25.96 20.52
C ASN A 45 -39.04 24.80 19.55
N LEU A 46 -38.85 23.59 20.10
CA LEU A 46 -38.86 22.36 19.33
C LEU A 46 -40.32 21.93 19.13
N ASP A 47 -40.87 22.19 17.94
CA ASP A 47 -42.19 21.72 17.53
C ASP A 47 -42.21 20.17 17.49
N MET A 48 -42.55 19.53 18.62
CA MET A 48 -42.67 18.07 18.75
C MET A 48 -43.96 17.49 18.14
N GLU A 49 -44.56 18.16 17.15
CA GLU A 49 -45.74 17.69 16.40
C GLU A 49 -45.46 17.37 14.92
N ARG A 50 -44.19 17.28 14.48
CA ARG A 50 -43.88 16.62 13.19
C ARG A 50 -43.97 15.09 13.34
N PRO A 51 -44.65 14.38 12.43
CA PRO A 51 -44.57 12.93 12.34
C PRO A 51 -43.11 12.49 12.12
N LEU A 52 -42.71 11.36 12.72
CA LEU A 52 -41.38 10.74 12.55
C LEU A 52 -41.07 10.31 11.09
N GLY A 53 -41.96 10.56 10.13
CA GLY A 53 -41.77 10.37 8.69
C GLY A 53 -41.36 11.62 7.90
N ASP A 54 -41.42 12.82 8.50
CA ASP A 54 -41.20 14.11 7.79
C ASP A 54 -39.82 14.73 8.05
N CYS A 55 -38.85 13.97 8.58
CA CYS A 55 -37.45 14.37 8.58
C CYS A 55 -36.86 14.15 7.17
N VAL A 56 -36.94 15.17 6.33
CA VAL A 56 -36.26 15.17 5.03
C VAL A 56 -34.75 15.15 5.27
N PHE A 57 -33.96 14.47 4.44
CA PHE A 57 -32.50 14.46 4.57
C PHE A 57 -31.88 15.88 4.48
N GLU A 58 -32.63 16.83 3.91
CA GLU A 58 -32.31 18.26 3.81
C GLU A 58 -32.44 19.01 5.15
N ASP A 59 -33.20 18.49 6.12
CA ASP A 59 -33.32 19.03 7.49
C ASP A 59 -32.13 18.62 8.40
N LEU A 60 -31.22 17.77 7.92
CA LEU A 60 -30.04 17.35 8.67
C LEU A 60 -28.99 18.49 8.75
N PRO A 61 -28.31 18.67 9.90
CA PRO A 61 -27.10 19.50 9.99
C PRO A 61 -26.07 19.15 8.90
N PHE A 62 -25.36 20.16 8.40
CA PHE A 62 -24.41 20.03 7.29
C PHE A 62 -23.35 18.96 7.56
N GLU A 63 -22.88 18.85 8.80
CA GLU A 63 -21.90 17.85 9.24
C GLU A 63 -22.45 16.42 9.13
N LEU A 64 -23.76 16.23 9.36
CA LEU A 64 -24.42 14.95 9.20
C LEU A 64 -24.69 14.63 7.72
N ILE A 65 -25.06 15.61 6.90
CA ILE A 65 -25.14 15.45 5.44
C ILE A 65 -23.79 14.99 4.91
N GLN A 66 -22.72 15.74 5.21
CA GLN A 66 -21.36 15.44 4.79
C GLN A 66 -20.91 14.05 5.26
N ARG A 67 -21.09 13.73 6.55
CA ARG A 67 -20.71 12.43 7.12
C ARG A 67 -21.47 11.28 6.47
N ASN A 68 -22.77 11.42 6.21
CA ASN A 68 -23.56 10.39 5.52
C ASN A 68 -23.08 10.21 4.07
N LEU A 69 -22.81 11.30 3.34
CA LEU A 69 -22.32 11.24 1.96
C LEU A 69 -20.95 10.56 1.83
N THR A 70 -20.12 10.54 2.88
CA THR A 70 -18.84 9.80 2.80
C THR A 70 -19.07 8.31 2.51
N PHE A 71 -20.19 7.71 2.96
CA PHE A 71 -20.53 6.28 2.76
C PHE A 71 -20.91 5.93 1.32
N VAL A 72 -21.14 6.94 0.47
CA VAL A 72 -21.48 6.74 -0.94
C VAL A 72 -20.23 6.31 -1.73
N PRO A 73 -20.34 5.32 -2.64
CA PRO A 73 -19.27 4.92 -3.56
C PRO A 73 -18.82 6.07 -4.47
N ASP A 74 -17.55 6.06 -4.88
CA ASP A 74 -16.93 7.18 -5.58
C ASP A 74 -17.54 7.46 -6.96
N CYS A 75 -18.07 6.42 -7.61
CA CYS A 75 -18.81 6.54 -8.87
C CYS A 75 -20.12 7.33 -8.72
N ASP A 76 -20.76 7.27 -7.56
CA ASP A 76 -22.10 7.84 -7.33
C ASP A 76 -22.03 9.26 -6.74
N LEU A 77 -20.87 9.65 -6.18
CA LEU A 77 -20.63 10.99 -5.63
C LEU A 77 -20.91 12.12 -6.63
N LYS A 78 -20.70 11.88 -7.93
CA LYS A 78 -21.02 12.84 -8.97
C LYS A 78 -22.53 13.10 -9.04
N GLU A 79 -23.34 12.05 -9.02
CA GLU A 79 -24.80 12.17 -9.05
C GLU A 79 -25.31 12.79 -7.73
N CYS A 80 -24.71 12.46 -6.59
CA CYS A 80 -24.96 13.15 -5.32
C CYS A 80 -24.70 14.66 -5.40
N SER A 81 -23.63 15.09 -6.06
CA SER A 81 -23.34 16.53 -6.27
C SER A 81 -24.33 17.25 -7.19
N CYS A 82 -25.23 16.52 -7.86
CA CYS A 82 -26.30 17.07 -8.70
C CYS A 82 -27.66 17.13 -7.98
N VAL A 83 -27.80 16.59 -6.76
CA VAL A 83 -29.07 16.58 -6.01
C VAL A 83 -29.45 17.99 -5.55
N CYS A 84 -28.56 18.67 -4.83
CA CYS A 84 -28.75 20.05 -4.39
C CYS A 84 -27.41 20.74 -4.09
N LYS A 85 -27.44 22.07 -3.87
CA LYS A 85 -26.23 22.86 -3.56
C LYS A 85 -25.51 22.37 -2.31
N THR A 86 -26.25 22.08 -1.24
CA THR A 86 -25.69 21.59 0.04
C THR A 86 -24.90 20.29 -0.14
N TRP A 87 -25.36 19.38 -1.01
CA TRP A 87 -24.64 18.13 -1.31
C TRP A 87 -23.43 18.38 -2.22
N GLN A 88 -23.53 19.29 -3.18
CA GLN A 88 -22.40 19.73 -4.01
C GLN A 88 -21.28 20.33 -3.16
N GLU A 89 -21.62 21.24 -2.25
CA GLU A 89 -20.72 21.87 -1.29
C GLU A 89 -20.08 20.80 -0.38
N ALA A 90 -20.90 19.94 0.24
CA ALA A 90 -20.43 18.87 1.12
C ALA A 90 -19.44 17.89 0.46
N VAL A 91 -19.60 17.54 -0.82
CA VAL A 91 -18.68 16.64 -1.54
C VAL A 91 -17.43 17.37 -2.08
N THR A 92 -17.48 18.71 -2.16
CA THR A 92 -16.34 19.53 -2.61
C THR A 92 -15.41 19.90 -1.46
N GLU A 93 -15.91 19.97 -0.24
CA GLU A 93 -15.16 20.36 0.96
C GLU A 93 -13.97 19.44 1.31
N GLN A 94 -12.86 20.04 1.73
CA GLN A 94 -11.66 19.31 2.14
C GLN A 94 -11.91 18.42 3.37
N SER A 95 -12.81 18.86 4.26
CA SER A 95 -13.20 18.10 5.46
C SER A 95 -14.01 16.82 5.15
N PHE A 96 -14.63 16.72 3.97
CA PHE A 96 -15.29 15.50 3.50
C PHE A 96 -14.26 14.46 3.06
N TRP A 97 -13.28 14.87 2.25
CA TRP A 97 -12.22 13.98 1.78
C TRP A 97 -11.32 13.53 2.94
N ARG A 98 -11.07 14.40 3.94
CA ARG A 98 -10.46 14.02 5.21
C ARG A 98 -11.21 12.87 5.89
N GLN A 99 -12.51 13.02 6.15
CA GLN A 99 -13.32 11.96 6.79
C GLN A 99 -13.32 10.66 5.97
N LYS A 100 -13.32 10.77 4.64
CA LYS A 100 -13.31 9.62 3.73
C LYS A 100 -11.95 8.88 3.76
N CYS A 101 -10.83 9.60 3.82
CA CYS A 101 -9.48 9.07 4.04
C CYS A 101 -9.30 8.43 5.42
N GLU A 102 -9.81 9.06 6.48
CA GLU A 102 -9.76 8.54 7.85
C GLU A 102 -10.53 7.23 7.98
N ARG A 103 -11.73 7.17 7.38
CA ARG A 103 -12.57 5.98 7.43
C ARG A 103 -12.10 4.85 6.50
N GLY A 104 -11.52 5.18 5.34
CA GLY A 104 -10.93 4.19 4.44
C GLY A 104 -9.55 3.70 4.86
N GLY A 105 -8.92 4.34 5.85
CA GLY A 105 -7.60 3.99 6.36
C GLY A 105 -6.43 4.57 5.56
N GLN A 106 -6.69 5.37 4.51
CA GLN A 106 -5.64 6.11 3.79
C GLN A 106 -4.94 7.13 4.69
N TYR A 107 -5.67 7.74 5.62
CA TYR A 107 -5.12 8.62 6.65
C TYR A 107 -5.34 8.02 8.03
N VAL A 108 -4.28 7.93 8.85
CA VAL A 108 -4.37 7.39 10.21
C VAL A 108 -3.83 8.44 11.17
N GLU A 109 -4.74 9.21 11.78
CA GLU A 109 -4.42 10.36 12.63
C GLU A 109 -3.38 10.04 13.72
N LYS A 110 -3.48 8.86 14.35
CA LYS A 110 -2.51 8.37 15.36
C LYS A 110 -1.06 8.34 14.87
N TYR A 111 -0.82 8.08 13.57
CA TYR A 111 0.52 7.91 13.01
C TYR A 111 0.94 9.08 12.12
N MET A 112 0.00 9.82 11.53
CA MET A 112 0.30 10.89 10.58
C MET A 112 0.18 12.29 11.18
N ALA A 113 -0.63 12.51 12.22
CA ALA A 113 -0.77 13.84 12.83
C ALA A 113 0.53 14.27 13.54
N PRO A 114 0.88 15.57 13.55
CA PRO A 114 0.11 16.72 13.04
C PRO A 114 0.35 17.03 11.55
N TYR A 115 0.86 16.07 10.77
CA TYR A 115 1.18 16.25 9.36
C TYR A 115 -0.04 15.84 8.51
N PHE A 116 -0.44 16.74 7.61
CA PHE A 116 -1.66 16.61 6.82
C PHE A 116 -1.35 16.74 5.32
N PRO A 117 -2.16 16.13 4.43
CA PRO A 117 -2.08 16.39 3.01
C PRO A 117 -2.49 17.83 2.69
N THR A 118 -1.91 18.41 1.64
CA THR A 118 -2.27 19.75 1.15
C THR A 118 -3.64 19.76 0.48
N ASP A 119 -3.97 18.71 -0.27
CA ASP A 119 -5.31 18.43 -0.80
C ASP A 119 -5.72 16.99 -0.44
N TRP A 120 -6.75 16.87 0.39
CA TRP A 120 -7.30 15.60 0.86
C TRP A 120 -7.98 14.80 -0.23
N LYS A 121 -8.55 15.46 -1.25
CA LYS A 121 -9.19 14.80 -2.39
C LYS A 121 -8.14 14.15 -3.29
N GLU A 122 -7.07 14.88 -3.56
CA GLU A 122 -5.94 14.36 -4.31
C GLU A 122 -5.26 13.21 -3.57
N PHE A 123 -5.00 13.38 -2.27
CA PHE A 123 -4.47 12.32 -1.40
C PHE A 123 -5.35 11.06 -1.38
N TYR A 124 -6.67 11.23 -1.32
CA TYR A 124 -7.61 10.11 -1.39
C TYR A 124 -7.44 9.30 -2.69
N PHE A 125 -7.47 9.97 -3.85
CA PHE A 125 -7.39 9.29 -5.15
C PHE A 125 -5.98 8.78 -5.49
N LYS A 126 -4.92 9.49 -5.11
CA LYS A 126 -3.54 9.03 -5.32
C LYS A 126 -3.13 7.93 -4.33
N SER A 127 -3.74 7.88 -3.14
CA SER A 127 -3.53 6.86 -2.09
C SER A 127 -2.05 6.50 -1.86
N PRO A 128 -1.18 7.50 -1.58
CA PRO A 128 0.29 7.36 -1.60
C PRO A 128 0.88 6.24 -0.74
N PHE A 129 0.22 5.90 0.36
CA PHE A 129 0.66 4.88 1.32
C PHE A 129 0.12 3.46 1.07
N ALA A 130 -0.75 3.26 0.07
CA ALA A 130 -1.51 2.03 -0.10
C ALA A 130 -1.18 1.24 -1.38
N ARG A 131 -0.13 1.63 -2.12
CA ARG A 131 0.27 1.00 -3.39
C ARG A 131 1.77 1.01 -3.63
N ASN A 132 2.21 0.23 -4.61
CA ASN A 132 3.51 0.36 -5.25
C ASN A 132 3.53 1.65 -6.10
N LEU A 133 4.63 2.40 -6.03
CA LEU A 133 4.88 3.60 -6.82
C LEU A 133 5.71 3.30 -8.09
N ILE A 134 6.36 2.13 -8.17
CA ILE A 134 6.99 1.65 -9.40
C ILE A 134 5.90 1.19 -10.37
N LYS A 135 5.90 1.78 -11.56
CA LYS A 135 5.02 1.37 -12.67
C LYS A 135 5.67 0.25 -13.48
N ASN A 136 4.85 -0.54 -14.17
CA ASN A 136 5.30 -1.66 -15.01
C ASN A 136 6.39 -2.53 -14.33
N SER A 137 6.17 -2.91 -13.06
CA SER A 137 7.15 -3.57 -12.17
C SER A 137 7.72 -4.91 -12.68
N SER A 138 7.06 -5.55 -13.64
CA SER A 138 7.43 -6.87 -14.19
C SER A 138 7.18 -7.02 -15.71
N GLY A 139 6.84 -5.95 -16.42
CA GLY A 139 6.50 -5.98 -17.84
C GLY A 139 5.00 -6.19 -18.13
N GLN A 140 4.15 -6.09 -17.10
CA GLN A 140 2.68 -6.26 -17.21
C GLN A 140 2.05 -5.32 -18.24
N ASP A 141 2.52 -4.08 -18.34
CA ASP A 141 1.94 -3.03 -19.18
C ASP A 141 2.48 -3.05 -20.63
N SER A 142 3.56 -3.81 -20.84
CA SER A 142 4.25 -3.97 -22.12
C SER A 142 3.37 -4.65 -23.18
N LYS A 143 3.27 -4.01 -24.36
CA LYS A 143 2.48 -4.50 -25.51
C LYS A 143 3.19 -5.54 -26.37
N GLY A 144 4.46 -5.83 -26.08
CA GLY A 144 5.27 -6.82 -26.76
C GLY A 144 6.58 -7.09 -26.02
N GLU A 145 7.36 -8.05 -26.52
CA GLU A 145 8.58 -8.55 -25.86
C GLU A 145 9.69 -7.50 -25.67
N PHE A 146 9.68 -6.41 -26.44
CA PHE A 146 10.70 -5.34 -26.37
C PHE A 146 10.13 -3.98 -25.94
N ASP A 147 8.90 -3.97 -25.43
CA ASP A 147 8.26 -2.77 -24.88
C ASP A 147 8.55 -2.69 -23.37
N LEU A 148 9.10 -1.58 -22.92
CA LEU A 148 9.54 -1.35 -21.53
C LEU A 148 8.88 -0.09 -20.97
N CYS A 149 7.64 0.19 -21.40
CA CYS A 149 6.87 1.37 -21.00
C CYS A 149 6.99 1.73 -19.51
N GLU A 150 6.98 3.03 -19.23
CA GLU A 150 7.28 3.68 -17.94
C GLU A 150 8.76 3.59 -17.45
N TRP A 151 9.62 2.74 -18.01
CA TRP A 151 11.06 2.71 -17.69
C TRP A 151 11.90 3.59 -18.64
N LYS A 152 12.86 4.34 -18.08
CA LYS A 152 13.93 4.99 -18.86
C LYS A 152 15.11 4.04 -18.97
N ILE A 153 15.49 3.70 -20.20
CA ILE A 153 16.62 2.79 -20.45
C ILE A 153 17.92 3.58 -20.50
N LEU A 154 18.88 3.19 -19.66
CA LEU A 154 20.21 3.82 -19.54
C LEU A 154 21.26 3.08 -20.37
N SER A 155 21.19 1.75 -20.39
CA SER A 155 21.95 0.91 -21.32
C SER A 155 21.12 -0.29 -21.78
N ASP A 156 21.39 -0.73 -23.01
CA ASP A 156 20.58 -1.73 -23.72
C ASP A 156 21.48 -2.65 -24.56
N GLY A 157 22.42 -3.32 -23.88
CA GLY A 157 23.50 -4.06 -24.51
C GLY A 157 23.08 -5.42 -25.09
N GLY A 158 23.84 -5.89 -26.09
CA GLY A 158 23.63 -7.20 -26.70
C GLY A 158 22.36 -7.29 -27.54
N GLU A 159 21.53 -8.32 -27.31
CA GLU A 159 20.21 -8.45 -27.93
C GLU A 159 19.13 -7.55 -27.32
N ARG A 160 19.52 -6.70 -26.35
CA ARG A 160 18.69 -5.76 -25.58
C ARG A 160 17.92 -6.40 -24.43
N TRP A 161 17.18 -5.58 -23.70
CA TRP A 161 16.16 -6.00 -22.75
C TRP A 161 15.01 -6.77 -23.43
N LYS A 162 14.48 -7.78 -22.75
CA LYS A 162 13.26 -8.50 -23.15
C LYS A 162 12.30 -8.70 -21.99
N VAL A 163 11.00 -8.62 -22.26
CA VAL A 163 9.91 -9.10 -21.40
C VAL A 163 9.60 -10.56 -21.79
N GLU A 164 9.65 -11.45 -20.80
CA GLU A 164 9.40 -12.88 -20.94
C GLU A 164 8.12 -13.30 -20.20
N THR A 165 7.32 -14.18 -20.80
CA THR A 165 6.06 -14.73 -20.23
C THR A 165 6.19 -16.09 -19.56
N ASP A 166 7.35 -16.75 -19.69
CA ASP A 166 7.58 -18.11 -19.17
C ASP A 166 8.90 -18.21 -18.37
N CYS A 167 9.58 -17.08 -18.17
CA CYS A 167 10.88 -16.95 -17.51
C CYS A 167 11.90 -18.06 -17.88
N PRO A 168 12.12 -18.42 -19.16
CA PRO A 168 12.93 -19.57 -19.58
C PRO A 168 14.30 -19.69 -18.89
N GLY A 169 14.46 -20.72 -18.07
CA GLY A 169 15.71 -21.03 -17.39
C GLY A 169 15.81 -20.59 -15.92
N SER A 170 14.84 -19.85 -15.38
CA SER A 170 14.64 -19.73 -13.93
C SER A 170 13.48 -20.62 -13.46
N ALA A 171 13.20 -20.61 -12.15
CA ALA A 171 12.05 -21.26 -11.55
C ALA A 171 10.77 -20.43 -11.77
N ARG A 172 9.63 -20.96 -11.31
CA ARG A 172 8.37 -20.22 -11.26
C ARG A 172 8.58 -18.92 -10.44
N LEU A 173 8.08 -17.79 -10.95
CA LEU A 173 7.97 -16.55 -10.17
C LEU A 173 7.25 -16.82 -8.83
N PRO A 174 7.71 -16.24 -7.71
CA PRO A 174 7.04 -16.34 -6.43
C PRO A 174 5.60 -15.81 -6.52
N ASP A 175 4.68 -16.40 -5.75
CA ASP A 175 3.28 -15.99 -5.78
C ASP A 175 3.10 -14.56 -5.23
N GLU A 176 4.03 -14.08 -4.41
CA GLU A 176 4.16 -12.69 -3.96
C GLU A 176 4.30 -11.71 -5.14
N VAL A 177 5.08 -12.07 -6.17
CA VAL A 177 5.23 -11.24 -7.38
C VAL A 177 3.94 -11.24 -8.19
N LEU A 178 3.24 -12.38 -8.24
CA LEU A 178 1.95 -12.47 -8.93
C LEU A 178 0.86 -11.62 -8.26
N LEU A 179 0.92 -11.40 -6.96
CA LEU A 179 0.04 -10.43 -6.28
C LEU A 179 0.31 -8.99 -6.74
N LEU A 180 1.59 -8.62 -6.94
CA LEU A 180 1.99 -7.30 -7.43
C LEU A 180 1.63 -7.06 -8.91
N THR A 181 1.53 -8.11 -9.73
CA THR A 181 1.27 -8.01 -11.19
C THR A 181 -0.16 -8.34 -11.60
N GLY A 182 -1.08 -8.50 -10.65
CA GLY A 182 -2.47 -8.89 -10.95
C GLY A 182 -2.60 -10.29 -11.56
N GLY A 183 -1.71 -11.22 -11.16
CA GLY A 183 -1.63 -12.58 -11.67
C GLY A 183 -0.86 -12.72 -12.98
N GLN A 184 -0.31 -11.63 -13.54
CA GLN A 184 0.47 -11.72 -14.77
C GLN A 184 1.85 -12.31 -14.50
N TYR A 185 2.09 -13.46 -15.12
CA TYR A 185 3.39 -14.11 -15.11
C TYR A 185 4.28 -13.47 -16.19
N LYS A 186 5.01 -12.43 -15.82
CA LYS A 186 5.99 -11.76 -16.69
C LYS A 186 7.24 -11.36 -15.89
N SER A 187 8.38 -11.29 -16.57
CA SER A 187 9.62 -10.72 -16.03
C SER A 187 10.43 -10.02 -17.11
N PHE A 188 11.27 -9.07 -16.72
CA PHE A 188 12.34 -8.56 -17.56
C PHE A 188 13.52 -9.54 -17.58
N ALA A 189 14.26 -9.59 -18.68
CA ALA A 189 15.46 -10.38 -18.87
C ALA A 189 16.51 -9.59 -19.65
N THR A 190 17.78 -9.70 -19.26
CA THR A 190 18.90 -9.01 -19.91
C THR A 190 19.70 -9.92 -20.83
N SER A 191 20.49 -9.31 -21.71
CA SER A 191 21.39 -10.00 -22.64
C SER A 191 22.82 -10.07 -22.09
N TYR A 192 23.79 -10.34 -22.97
CA TYR A 192 25.22 -10.44 -22.66
C TYR A 192 25.92 -9.08 -22.51
N GLY A 193 25.32 -7.99 -23.01
CA GLY A 193 25.75 -6.64 -22.72
C GLY A 193 25.13 -6.13 -21.43
N TRP A 194 25.70 -5.07 -20.83
CA TRP A 194 25.01 -4.35 -19.76
C TRP A 194 23.68 -3.81 -20.26
N CYS A 195 22.61 -4.21 -19.57
CA CYS A 195 21.28 -3.66 -19.71
C CYS A 195 20.95 -3.00 -18.37
N GLU A 196 20.55 -1.73 -18.39
CA GLU A 196 20.32 -0.89 -17.22
C GLU A 196 19.13 0.03 -17.47
N ARG A 197 18.30 0.22 -16.44
CA ARG A 197 17.06 1.00 -16.50
C ARG A 197 16.83 1.75 -15.20
N GLU A 198 16.08 2.84 -15.27
CA GLU A 198 15.66 3.62 -14.11
C GLU A 198 14.19 4.04 -14.18
N GLN A 199 13.62 4.29 -13.00
CA GLN A 199 12.41 5.08 -12.80
C GLN A 199 12.69 6.16 -11.75
N VAL A 200 12.15 7.36 -12.01
CA VAL A 200 12.22 8.49 -11.10
C VAL A 200 10.81 8.83 -10.65
N ILE A 201 10.55 8.65 -9.36
CA ILE A 201 9.25 8.91 -8.73
C ILE A 201 9.28 10.33 -8.16
N ASP A 202 8.27 11.12 -8.47
CA ASP A 202 8.07 12.50 -7.98
C ASP A 202 7.02 12.45 -6.86
N LEU A 203 7.46 12.54 -5.60
CA LEU A 203 6.60 12.19 -4.46
C LEU A 203 5.47 13.20 -4.22
N LEU A 204 5.66 14.47 -4.59
CA LEU A 204 4.57 15.44 -4.54
C LEU A 204 3.51 15.08 -5.59
N GLU A 205 3.93 14.67 -6.78
CA GLU A 205 3.03 14.14 -7.81
C GLU A 205 2.45 12.74 -7.49
N GLU A 206 3.00 12.00 -6.54
CA GLU A 206 2.36 10.79 -5.99
C GLU A 206 1.39 11.09 -4.81
N GLY A 207 1.27 12.36 -4.41
CA GLY A 207 0.27 12.85 -3.44
C GLY A 207 0.77 13.04 -2.00
N PHE A 208 2.09 13.04 -1.77
CA PHE A 208 2.66 13.36 -0.46
C PHE A 208 2.75 14.89 -0.26
N SER A 209 2.58 15.37 0.99
CA SER A 209 2.93 16.75 1.35
C SER A 209 4.39 16.85 1.83
N GLU A 210 4.97 18.05 1.74
CA GLU A 210 6.35 18.30 2.17
C GLU A 210 6.56 17.98 3.64
N GLU A 211 5.60 18.35 4.51
CA GLU A 211 5.65 18.08 5.94
C GLU A 211 5.58 16.57 6.27
N MET A 212 4.88 15.77 5.47
CA MET A 212 4.92 14.31 5.60
C MET A 212 6.31 13.75 5.24
N LEU A 213 6.94 14.25 4.18
CA LEU A 213 8.25 13.75 3.76
C LEU A 213 9.37 14.22 4.70
N ASP A 214 9.27 15.44 5.22
CA ASP A 214 10.33 16.11 5.98
C ASP A 214 10.27 15.85 7.49
N CYS A 215 9.07 15.76 8.06
CA CYS A 215 8.87 15.68 9.50
C CYS A 215 8.31 14.32 9.97
N LEU A 216 7.35 13.74 9.24
CA LEU A 216 6.85 12.38 9.55
C LEU A 216 7.87 11.30 9.15
N GLN A 217 8.64 11.53 8.08
CA GLN A 217 9.66 10.63 7.54
C GLN A 217 9.20 9.15 7.47
N PRO A 218 8.07 8.87 6.78
CA PRO A 218 7.48 7.54 6.71
C PRO A 218 8.45 6.53 6.10
N ILE A 219 8.48 5.32 6.65
CA ILE A 219 9.42 4.27 6.25
C ILE A 219 9.20 3.90 4.78
N ILE A 220 10.28 3.88 4.00
CA ILE A 220 10.24 3.53 2.58
C ILE A 220 10.75 2.11 2.42
N PHE A 221 9.86 1.18 2.08
CA PHE A 221 10.24 -0.16 1.68
C PHE A 221 10.52 -0.19 0.18
N VAL A 222 11.66 -0.74 -0.19
CA VAL A 222 12.04 -0.97 -1.59
C VAL A 222 12.47 -2.42 -1.78
N SER A 223 12.10 -3.03 -2.91
CA SER A 223 12.56 -4.38 -3.23
C SER A 223 12.60 -4.70 -4.72
N GLU A 224 13.38 -5.71 -5.07
CA GLU A 224 13.35 -6.37 -6.37
C GLU A 224 13.42 -7.88 -6.20
N TRP A 225 12.70 -8.61 -7.05
CA TRP A 225 12.95 -10.03 -7.26
C TRP A 225 13.87 -10.22 -8.45
N TYR A 226 14.97 -10.94 -8.23
CA TYR A 226 15.96 -11.23 -9.26
C TYR A 226 16.23 -12.74 -9.36
N ALA A 227 16.61 -13.18 -10.56
CA ALA A 227 17.05 -14.55 -10.83
C ALA A 227 18.16 -14.57 -11.89
N ALA A 228 19.00 -15.60 -11.82
CA ALA A 228 19.85 -16.02 -12.93
C ALA A 228 19.21 -17.20 -13.67
N ARG A 229 19.77 -17.59 -14.81
CA ARG A 229 19.40 -18.84 -15.47
C ARG A 229 20.23 -20.00 -14.95
N PHE A 230 19.67 -21.21 -14.99
CA PHE A 230 20.38 -22.43 -14.61
C PHE A 230 21.59 -22.76 -15.50
N ASP A 231 21.65 -22.24 -16.72
CA ASP A 231 22.69 -22.54 -17.73
C ASP A 231 23.71 -21.41 -17.89
N CYS A 232 23.47 -20.23 -17.29
CA CYS A 232 24.36 -19.08 -17.36
C CYS A 232 24.34 -18.27 -16.06
N GLY A 233 25.53 -18.05 -15.49
CA GLY A 233 25.70 -17.07 -14.41
C GLY A 233 25.62 -15.64 -14.94
N ASN A 234 25.16 -14.70 -14.12
CA ASN A 234 25.02 -13.29 -14.45
C ASN A 234 25.79 -12.40 -13.47
N THR A 235 25.93 -11.12 -13.81
CA THR A 235 26.25 -10.06 -12.84
C THR A 235 24.99 -9.21 -12.66
N TYR A 236 24.55 -8.96 -11.43
CA TYR A 236 23.34 -8.18 -11.11
C TYR A 236 23.62 -7.16 -10.02
N GLU A 237 23.02 -5.97 -10.14
CA GLU A 237 23.10 -4.89 -9.18
C GLU A 237 21.82 -4.04 -9.28
N PHE A 238 21.26 -3.63 -8.15
CA PHE A 238 20.19 -2.63 -8.12
C PHE A 238 20.43 -1.62 -7.00
N GLY A 239 19.85 -0.44 -7.13
CA GLY A 239 19.96 0.60 -6.13
C GLY A 239 18.80 1.58 -6.13
N VAL A 240 18.68 2.29 -5.01
CA VAL A 240 17.70 3.34 -4.80
C VAL A 240 18.39 4.54 -4.16
N GLN A 241 18.10 5.73 -4.67
CA GLN A 241 18.56 7.00 -4.10
C GLN A 241 17.35 7.85 -3.69
N LEU A 242 17.41 8.40 -2.48
CA LEU A 242 16.50 9.42 -1.97
C LEU A 242 17.08 10.78 -2.33
N LEU A 243 16.31 11.62 -3.01
CA LEU A 243 16.79 12.86 -3.64
C LEU A 243 15.98 14.08 -3.20
N ASN A 244 16.67 15.20 -3.01
CA ASN A 244 16.05 16.47 -2.62
C ASN A 244 15.42 17.22 -3.81
N GLY A 245 16.05 17.14 -4.98
CA GLY A 245 15.56 17.73 -6.23
C GLY A 245 15.35 16.67 -7.31
N ARG A 246 14.72 17.07 -8.42
CA ARG A 246 14.58 16.20 -9.59
C ARG A 246 15.98 15.87 -10.12
N PRO A 247 16.35 14.58 -10.29
CA PRO A 247 17.64 14.19 -10.84
C PRO A 247 17.86 14.81 -12.23
N THR A 248 19.08 15.25 -12.49
CA THR A 248 19.44 16.01 -13.68
C THR A 248 20.09 15.10 -14.74
N SER A 249 20.57 15.68 -15.85
CA SER A 249 21.40 14.93 -16.82
C SER A 249 22.87 14.82 -16.39
N ASP A 250 23.23 15.38 -15.23
CA ASP A 250 24.57 15.41 -14.68
C ASP A 250 24.48 15.02 -13.20
N ASP A 251 24.54 13.70 -12.95
CA ASP A 251 24.33 13.10 -11.63
C ASP A 251 25.24 13.69 -10.53
N THR A 252 26.34 14.38 -10.90
CA THR A 252 27.21 15.10 -9.95
C THR A 252 26.55 16.30 -9.27
N LYS A 253 25.42 16.77 -9.80
CA LYS A 253 24.61 17.86 -9.23
C LYS A 253 23.42 17.36 -8.41
N ASP A 254 23.14 16.06 -8.41
CA ASP A 254 21.99 15.51 -7.72
C ASP A 254 22.24 15.48 -6.21
N VAL A 255 21.33 16.08 -5.43
CA VAL A 255 21.45 16.14 -3.98
C VAL A 255 20.85 14.87 -3.38
N ILE A 256 21.71 13.88 -3.17
CA ILE A 256 21.39 12.61 -2.51
C ILE A 256 21.27 12.83 -1.00
N ILE A 257 20.14 12.42 -0.45
CA ILE A 257 19.81 12.43 0.98
C ILE A 257 20.28 11.12 1.61
N ASP A 258 19.89 10.00 1.01
CA ASP A 258 20.27 8.65 1.41
C ASP A 258 20.32 7.73 0.16
N SER A 259 20.98 6.60 0.26
CA SER A 259 21.11 5.64 -0.85
C SER A 259 21.34 4.22 -0.38
N PHE A 260 20.74 3.27 -1.08
CA PHE A 260 20.96 1.85 -0.92
C PHE A 260 21.40 1.24 -2.25
N THR A 261 22.42 0.38 -2.22
CA THR A 261 22.85 -0.43 -3.35
C THR A 261 23.03 -1.87 -2.91
N PHE A 262 22.50 -2.80 -3.71
CA PHE A 262 22.65 -4.24 -3.52
C PHE A 262 23.47 -4.83 -4.66
N GLY A 263 24.58 -5.48 -4.30
CA GLY A 263 25.55 -6.04 -5.24
C GLY A 263 26.75 -5.12 -5.47
N PRO A 264 27.48 -5.28 -6.61
CA PRO A 264 27.20 -6.24 -7.67
C PRO A 264 27.36 -7.69 -7.19
N ILE A 265 26.34 -8.52 -7.43
CA ILE A 265 26.38 -9.97 -7.20
C ILE A 265 26.82 -10.65 -8.49
N GLN A 266 27.84 -11.50 -8.38
CA GLN A 266 28.24 -12.43 -9.43
C GLN A 266 27.65 -13.81 -9.12
N THR A 267 26.67 -14.23 -9.91
CA THR A 267 26.10 -15.57 -9.81
C THR A 267 27.01 -16.57 -10.52
N PRO A 268 27.40 -17.68 -9.88
CA PRO A 268 28.22 -18.72 -10.51
C PRO A 268 27.46 -19.44 -11.63
N GLU A 269 28.18 -20.26 -12.39
CA GLU A 269 27.58 -21.19 -13.35
C GLU A 269 26.79 -22.29 -12.63
N TRP A 270 25.75 -22.81 -13.30
CA TRP A 270 24.81 -23.80 -12.74
C TRP A 270 24.16 -23.39 -11.41
N PRO A 271 23.65 -22.15 -11.29
CA PRO A 271 23.06 -21.69 -10.05
C PRO A 271 21.71 -22.37 -9.78
N GLU A 272 21.27 -22.27 -8.53
CA GLU A 272 19.88 -22.52 -8.19
C GLU A 272 18.97 -21.63 -9.03
N LYS A 273 17.89 -22.21 -9.58
CA LYS A 273 16.95 -21.51 -10.45
C LYS A 273 16.04 -20.53 -9.69
N SER A 274 16.19 -20.44 -8.38
CA SER A 274 15.29 -19.72 -7.47
C SER A 274 15.35 -18.21 -7.70
N TRP A 275 14.16 -17.61 -7.73
CA TRP A 275 14.03 -16.17 -7.55
C TRP A 275 14.41 -15.81 -6.11
N LYS A 276 15.13 -14.70 -5.95
CA LYS A 276 15.56 -14.16 -4.66
C LYS A 276 15.07 -12.72 -4.58
N GLN A 277 14.56 -12.32 -3.42
CA GLN A 277 14.24 -10.92 -3.16
C GLN A 277 15.47 -10.25 -2.56
N ALA A 278 15.75 -9.04 -3.00
CA ALA A 278 16.62 -8.12 -2.29
C ALA A 278 15.83 -6.86 -1.96
N SER A 279 15.99 -6.36 -0.73
CA SER A 279 15.12 -5.32 -0.19
C SER A 279 15.81 -4.45 0.84
N HIS A 280 15.27 -3.24 1.05
CA HIS A 280 15.75 -2.29 2.03
C HIS A 280 14.60 -1.49 2.65
N HIS A 281 14.85 -0.93 3.84
CA HIS A 281 13.94 -0.03 4.53
C HIS A 281 14.68 1.26 4.88
N PHE A 282 14.41 2.35 4.16
CA PHE A 282 14.90 3.67 4.56
C PHE A 282 14.09 4.17 5.77
N ARG A 283 14.80 4.70 6.76
CA ARG A 283 14.28 5.17 8.06
C ARG A 283 15.10 6.37 8.49
N GLU A 284 14.46 7.36 9.12
CA GLU A 284 15.16 8.51 9.72
C GLU A 284 16.09 9.23 8.72
N TYR A 285 15.73 9.20 7.43
CA TYR A 285 16.55 9.67 6.31
C TYR A 285 16.74 11.20 6.30
N GLY A 286 16.05 11.94 7.17
CA GLY A 286 16.16 13.38 7.28
C GLY A 286 15.23 14.16 6.33
N PRO A 287 15.18 15.50 6.47
CA PRO A 287 14.27 16.31 5.70
C PRO A 287 14.77 16.58 4.27
N GLY A 288 13.83 16.97 3.41
CA GLY A 288 14.05 17.44 2.06
C GLY A 288 13.72 16.42 0.96
N LEU A 289 13.23 15.22 1.29
CA LEU A 289 12.92 14.19 0.29
C LEU A 289 11.81 14.67 -0.66
N ARG A 290 12.08 14.66 -1.97
CA ARG A 290 11.08 14.97 -3.01
C ARG A 290 11.04 13.94 -4.13
N PHE A 291 12.15 13.25 -4.42
CA PHE A 291 12.24 12.26 -5.48
C PHE A 291 12.87 10.95 -5.02
N ILE A 292 12.45 9.83 -5.60
CA ILE A 292 13.11 8.53 -5.45
C ILE A 292 13.59 8.10 -6.83
N ARG A 293 14.90 7.84 -6.97
CA ARG A 293 15.50 7.26 -8.17
C ARG A 293 15.75 5.78 -7.92
N TYR A 294 15.01 4.93 -8.61
CA TYR A 294 15.17 3.48 -8.60
C TYR A 294 15.90 3.05 -9.87
N TRP A 295 16.91 2.19 -9.77
CA TRP A 295 17.59 1.62 -10.94
C TRP A 295 18.04 0.19 -10.71
N ASP A 296 18.12 -0.58 -11.79
CA ASP A 296 18.67 -1.93 -11.81
C ASP A 296 19.43 -2.21 -13.10
N LYS A 297 20.43 -3.10 -13.01
CA LYS A 297 21.24 -3.53 -14.15
C LYS A 297 21.69 -4.97 -14.05
N SER A 298 21.75 -5.64 -15.20
CA SER A 298 22.35 -6.97 -15.29
C SER A 298 22.95 -7.26 -16.67
N LYS A 299 23.88 -8.21 -16.70
CA LYS A 299 24.39 -8.86 -17.92
C LYS A 299 24.72 -10.33 -17.64
N ASP A 300 24.83 -11.12 -18.70
CA ASP A 300 25.41 -12.46 -18.60
C ASP A 300 26.92 -12.44 -18.26
N ASN A 301 27.46 -13.59 -17.84
CA ASN A 301 28.90 -13.79 -17.61
C ASN A 301 29.58 -14.63 -18.72
N LYS A 302 28.86 -15.04 -19.77
CA LYS A 302 29.32 -15.98 -20.81
C LYS A 302 29.47 -15.39 -22.20
N PHE A 303 28.96 -14.18 -22.43
CA PHE A 303 28.88 -13.52 -23.72
C PHE A 303 28.08 -14.31 -24.77
N TRP A 304 26.98 -14.94 -24.35
CA TRP A 304 26.11 -15.75 -25.20
C TRP A 304 24.99 -14.91 -25.83
N ALA A 305 24.88 -14.96 -27.16
CA ALA A 305 23.78 -14.33 -27.89
C ALA A 305 22.42 -14.88 -27.41
N GLY A 306 21.49 -13.96 -27.15
CA GLY A 306 20.23 -14.25 -26.46
C GLY A 306 20.10 -13.54 -25.11
N HIS A 307 19.05 -13.93 -24.38
CA HIS A 307 18.67 -13.37 -23.09
C HIS A 307 19.14 -14.31 -21.98
N TYR A 308 20.47 -14.39 -21.84
CA TYR A 308 21.17 -15.25 -20.89
C TYR A 308 21.61 -14.51 -19.60
N GLY A 309 21.31 -13.22 -19.50
CA GLY A 309 21.63 -12.39 -18.34
C GLY A 309 20.68 -12.58 -17.16
N GLY A 310 20.63 -11.57 -16.30
CA GLY A 310 19.72 -11.55 -15.16
C GLY A 310 18.27 -11.36 -15.55
N LYS A 311 17.38 -11.74 -14.64
CA LYS A 311 15.94 -11.53 -14.76
C LYS A 311 15.44 -10.76 -13.55
N MET A 312 14.53 -9.83 -13.78
CA MET A 312 13.99 -8.93 -12.76
C MET A 312 12.46 -8.86 -12.86
N ALA A 313 11.79 -8.85 -11.72
CA ALA A 313 10.35 -8.73 -11.60
C ALA A 313 9.98 -8.18 -10.21
N GLY A 314 8.73 -7.74 -10.06
CA GLY A 314 8.20 -7.28 -8.77
C GLY A 314 8.95 -6.08 -8.19
N SER A 315 9.59 -5.26 -9.02
CA SER A 315 10.26 -4.02 -8.60
C SER A 315 9.26 -3.14 -7.82
N GLU A 316 9.60 -2.78 -6.58
CA GLU A 316 8.67 -2.17 -5.62
C GLU A 316 9.28 -0.98 -4.89
N VAL A 317 8.50 0.09 -4.77
CA VAL A 317 8.69 1.20 -3.84
C VAL A 317 7.33 1.46 -3.19
N ARG A 318 7.21 1.27 -1.88
CA ARG A 318 6.00 1.61 -1.11
C ARG A 318 6.37 2.21 0.24
N PHE A 319 5.46 3.01 0.79
CA PHE A 319 5.60 3.59 2.11
C PHE A 319 4.84 2.76 3.14
N VAL A 320 5.41 2.55 4.32
CA VAL A 320 4.84 1.67 5.36
C VAL A 320 4.74 2.36 6.71
N PHE A 321 3.60 2.16 7.37
CA PHE A 321 3.42 2.53 8.77
C PHE A 321 3.78 1.36 9.68
N THR A 322 4.30 1.67 10.87
CA THR A 322 4.75 0.68 11.86
C THR A 322 3.61 -0.13 12.48
N GLN A 323 3.15 -1.17 11.77
CA GLN A 323 2.51 -2.34 12.39
C GLN A 323 3.49 -3.53 12.55
N GLU A 324 4.59 -3.56 11.82
CA GLU A 324 5.53 -4.71 11.80
C GLU A 324 6.49 -4.78 13.01
N GLN A 325 6.45 -3.81 13.93
CA GLN A 325 7.31 -3.78 15.14
C GLN A 325 6.93 -4.79 16.25
N LYS A 326 6.04 -5.76 15.99
CA LYS A 326 5.63 -6.75 17.00
C LYS A 326 5.79 -8.22 16.65
N THR A 327 6.26 -8.56 15.44
CA THR A 327 6.39 -9.98 15.03
C THR A 327 7.85 -10.41 14.80
N ALA A 328 8.79 -9.46 14.75
CA ALA A 328 10.21 -9.74 14.51
C ALA A 328 11.02 -10.03 15.79
N GLU A 329 10.63 -9.48 16.96
CA GLU A 329 11.41 -9.62 18.20
C GLU A 329 11.19 -10.96 18.93
N GLU A 330 10.06 -11.65 18.70
CA GLU A 330 9.75 -12.93 19.36
C GLU A 330 10.34 -14.17 18.65
N GLY A 331 10.88 -14.02 17.44
CA GLY A 331 11.38 -15.13 16.62
C GLY A 331 12.90 -15.38 16.65
N GLY A 332 13.68 -14.57 17.38
CA GLY A 332 15.09 -14.34 17.08
C GLY A 332 16.12 -14.51 18.21
N VAL A 333 15.93 -15.42 19.17
CA VAL A 333 16.96 -15.70 20.20
C VAL A 333 17.12 -17.21 20.49
N GLN A 334 18.40 -17.60 20.66
CA GLN A 334 18.96 -18.94 20.97
C GLN A 334 19.23 -19.84 19.73
N GLY A 335 20.41 -20.45 19.58
CA GLY A 335 21.55 -20.58 20.52
C GLY A 335 22.92 -20.25 19.91
N ALA A 336 23.81 -19.72 20.74
CA ALA A 336 25.23 -19.57 20.44
C ALA A 336 26.03 -20.79 20.93
N SER A 337 27.18 -21.05 20.31
CA SER A 337 28.44 -21.23 21.05
C SER A 337 29.64 -21.32 20.12
N SER A 338 30.63 -20.47 20.37
CA SER A 338 32.00 -20.60 19.90
C SER A 338 32.74 -21.75 20.61
N SER A 339 33.56 -22.50 19.87
CA SER A 339 34.78 -23.19 20.35
C SER A 339 35.68 -23.46 19.14
#